data_AF-A0A0D0JWK7-F1
#
_entry.id   AF-A0A0D0JWK7-F1
#
_cell.length_a   1.000
_cell.length_b   1.000
_cell.length_c   1.000
_cell.angle_alpha   90.00
_cell.angle_beta   90.00
_cell.angle_gamma   90.00
#
_symmetry.space_group_name_H-M   'P 1'
#
loop_
_entity.id
_entity.type
_entity.pdbx_description
1 polymer ?
#
loop_
_entity_poly.entity_id
_entity_poly.type
_entity_poly.pdbx_seq_one_letter_code
_entity_poly.pdbx_strand_id
1 'polypeptide(L)'
;MDSRVDNAALPLLSSQDLEEIDRFHTAWCEENDVSKTDERAVEVASALIDWYVKSPSYRQRAKLDRPPDVPVSQEIEALLKDLGQAT
;
A
#
# COMPACT_ATOMS: atom_id res chain seq x y z
N MET A 1 -36.28 -17.10 1.81
CA MET A 1 -35.27 -16.08 2.16
C MET A 1 -33.94 -16.58 1.61
N ASP A 2 -33.63 -16.18 0.38
CA ASP A 2 -32.36 -16.46 -0.29
C ASP A 2 -31.27 -15.63 0.37
N SER A 3 -30.53 -16.21 1.31
CA SER A 3 -29.25 -15.65 1.76
C SER A 3 -28.19 -16.19 0.81
N ARG A 4 -28.09 -15.57 -0.37
CA ARG A 4 -26.94 -15.73 -1.25
C ARG A 4 -25.78 -15.08 -0.50
N VAL A 5 -25.01 -15.89 0.20
CA VAL A 5 -23.70 -15.48 0.70
C VAL A 5 -22.90 -15.25 -0.57
N ASP A 6 -22.82 -13.99 -1.00
CA ASP A 6 -21.88 -13.57 -2.01
C ASP A 6 -20.51 -13.87 -1.44
N ASN A 7 -20.02 -15.07 -1.75
CA ASN A 7 -18.65 -15.49 -1.56
C ASN A 7 -17.85 -14.66 -2.55
N ALA A 8 -17.71 -13.37 -2.25
CA ALA A 8 -16.80 -12.47 -2.91
C ALA A 8 -15.42 -13.04 -2.62
N ALA A 9 -14.97 -13.90 -3.53
CA ALA A 9 -13.66 -14.51 -3.49
C ALA A 9 -12.67 -13.37 -3.20
N LEU A 10 -12.11 -13.35 -2.00
CA LEU A 10 -11.08 -12.39 -1.62
C LEU A 10 -10.03 -12.49 -2.73
N PRO A 11 -9.75 -11.40 -3.47
CA PRO A 11 -8.83 -11.47 -4.59
C PRO A 11 -7.51 -12.03 -4.07
N LEU A 12 -7.16 -13.22 -4.58
CA LEU A 12 -5.99 -13.98 -4.16
C LEU A 12 -4.77 -13.06 -4.17
N LEU A 13 -4.20 -12.86 -2.98
CA LEU A 13 -2.94 -12.13 -2.84
C LEU A 13 -1.83 -12.99 -3.45
N SER A 14 -1.07 -12.40 -4.38
CA SER A 14 0.13 -13.05 -4.92
C SER A 14 1.27 -13.03 -3.90
N SER A 15 2.32 -13.82 -4.10
CA SER A 15 3.49 -13.79 -3.21
C SER A 15 4.10 -12.39 -3.09
N GLN A 16 4.16 -11.64 -4.19
CA GLN A 16 4.63 -10.26 -4.21
C GLN A 16 3.76 -9.33 -3.36
N ASP A 17 2.44 -9.57 -3.34
CA ASP A 17 1.52 -8.80 -2.49
C ASP A 17 1.77 -9.07 -1.01
N LEU A 18 2.06 -10.33 -0.65
CA LEU A 18 2.37 -10.72 0.73
C LEU A 18 3.71 -10.17 1.20
N GLU A 19 4.72 -10.14 0.33
CA GLU A 19 6.03 -9.53 0.60
C GLU A 19 5.91 -8.02 0.86
N GLU A 20 5.10 -7.32 0.06
CA GLU A 20 4.85 -5.88 0.24
C GLU A 20 4.13 -5.61 1.57
N ILE A 21 3.10 -6.40 1.89
CA ILE A 21 2.39 -6.31 3.17
C ILE A 21 3.34 -6.60 4.35
N ASP A 22 4.19 -7.62 4.25
CA ASP A 22 5.17 -7.94 5.31
C ASP A 22 6.21 -6.83 5.48
N ARG A 23 6.65 -6.18 4.39
CA ARG A 23 7.56 -5.03 4.45
C ARG A 23 6.93 -3.86 5.22
N PHE A 24 5.70 -3.49 4.89
CA PHE A 24 4.98 -2.44 5.62
C PHE A 24 4.76 -2.80 7.08
N HIS A 25 4.34 -4.04 7.35
CA HIS A 25 4.10 -4.51 8.72
C HIS A 25 5.38 -4.51 9.56
N THR A 26 6.50 -4.94 8.97
CA THR A 26 7.81 -4.93 9.62
C THR A 26 8.24 -3.50 9.96
N ALA A 27 8.15 -2.58 9.00
CA ALA A 27 8.52 -1.18 9.23
C ALA A 27 7.65 -0.54 10.32
N TRP A 28 6.34 -0.82 10.32
CA TRP A 28 5.44 -0.34 11.37
C TRP A 28 5.80 -0.91 12.75
N CYS A 29 6.11 -2.21 12.83
CA CYS A 29 6.54 -2.86 14.07
C CYS A 29 7.84 -2.23 14.62
N GLU A 30 8.82 -2.00 13.75
CA GLU A 30 10.09 -1.37 14.10
C GLU A 30 9.89 0.08 14.59
N GLU A 31 9.05 0.87 13.91
CA GLU A 31 8.78 2.26 14.28
C GLU A 31 8.05 2.38 15.63
N ASN A 32 7.24 1.38 15.99
CA ASN A 32 6.45 1.40 17.22
C ASN A 32 7.09 0.60 18.37
N ASP A 33 8.26 -0.02 18.15
CA ASP A 33 8.95 -0.92 19.09
C ASP A 33 8.02 -2.07 19.56
N VAL A 34 7.27 -2.64 18.62
CA VAL A 34 6.28 -3.70 18.86
C VAL A 34 6.72 -4.99 18.18
N SER A 35 6.60 -6.12 18.87
CA SER A 35 6.83 -7.46 18.27
C SER A 35 5.72 -7.80 17.27
N LYS A 36 6.06 -8.52 16.18
CA LYS A 36 5.05 -9.07 15.25
C LYS A 36 4.01 -9.98 15.92
N THR A 37 4.31 -10.52 17.11
CA THR A 37 3.41 -11.37 17.89
C THR A 37 2.51 -10.59 18.86
N ASP A 38 2.69 -9.28 18.97
CA ASP A 38 1.86 -8.43 19.80
C ASP A 38 0.45 -8.33 19.22
N GLU A 39 -0.57 -8.25 20.09
CA GLU A 39 -1.97 -8.11 19.68
C GLU A 39 -2.17 -6.89 18.77
N ARG A 40 -1.48 -5.78 19.04
CA ARG A 40 -1.52 -4.56 18.20
C ARG A 40 -0.95 -4.83 16.82
N ALA A 41 0.16 -5.57 16.73
CA ALA A 41 0.76 -5.92 15.46
C ALA A 41 -0.16 -6.85 14.65
N VAL A 42 -0.87 -7.77 15.31
CA VAL A 42 -1.86 -8.66 14.67
C VAL A 42 -3.06 -7.88 14.14
N GLU A 43 -3.58 -6.92 14.92
CA GLU A 43 -4.65 -6.03 14.48
C GLU A 43 -4.23 -5.21 13.26
N VAL A 44 -3.04 -4.61 13.30
CA VAL A 44 -2.50 -3.82 12.18
C VAL A 44 -2.27 -4.69 10.95
N ALA A 45 -1.71 -5.89 11.10
CA ALA A 45 -1.55 -6.83 9.98
C ALA A 45 -2.89 -7.16 9.33
N SER A 46 -3.93 -7.39 10.14
CA SER A 46 -5.27 -7.72 9.64
C SER A 46 -5.90 -6.54 8.89
N ALA A 47 -5.79 -5.32 9.45
CA ALA A 47 -6.28 -4.11 8.80
C ALA A 47 -5.51 -3.79 7.51
N LEU A 48 -4.19 -4.01 7.50
CA LEU A 48 -3.32 -3.79 6.35
C LEU A 48 -3.69 -4.74 5.21
N ILE A 49 -3.90 -6.03 5.50
CA ILE A 49 -4.35 -7.03 4.52
C ILE A 49 -5.71 -6.62 3.94
N ASP A 50 -6.68 -6.25 4.78
CA ASP A 50 -8.02 -5.85 4.34
C ASP A 50 -7.97 -4.61 3.43
N TRP A 51 -7.21 -3.59 3.82
CA TRP A 51 -7.00 -2.38 3.01
C TRP A 51 -6.35 -2.72 1.66
N TYR A 52 -5.31 -3.55 1.66
CA TYR A 52 -4.55 -3.92 0.48
C TYR A 52 -5.40 -4.71 -0.52
N VAL A 53 -6.23 -5.63 -0.03
CA VAL A 53 -7.21 -6.38 -0.82
C VAL A 53 -8.23 -5.43 -1.47
N LYS A 54 -8.76 -4.48 -0.69
CA LYS A 54 -9.76 -3.48 -1.13
C LYS A 54 -9.21 -2.37 -2.03
N SER A 55 -7.89 -2.30 -2.21
CA SER A 55 -7.21 -1.25 -3.00
C SER A 55 -6.52 -1.78 -4.27
N PRO A 56 -7.27 -2.26 -5.30
CA PRO A 56 -6.68 -2.76 -6.55
C PRO A 56 -5.76 -1.77 -7.26
N SER A 57 -6.08 -0.47 -7.19
CA SER A 57 -5.28 0.59 -7.81
C SER A 57 -3.92 0.77 -7.15
N TYR A 58 -3.83 0.56 -5.83
CA TYR A 58 -2.54 0.54 -5.13
C TYR A 58 -1.71 -0.66 -5.58
N ARG A 59 -2.31 -1.86 -5.61
CA ARG A 59 -1.63 -3.09 -6.06
C ARG A 59 -1.08 -2.97 -7.48
N GLN A 60 -1.84 -2.36 -8.38
CA GLN A 60 -1.39 -2.10 -9.74
C GLN A 60 -0.20 -1.14 -9.78
N ARG A 61 -0.20 -0.07 -8.98
CA ARG A 61 0.90 0.91 -8.92
C ARG A 61 2.15 0.37 -8.22
N ALA A 62 1.98 -0.35 -7.12
CA ALA A 62 3.08 -0.94 -6.34
C ALA A 62 3.85 -1.99 -7.16
N LYS A 63 3.19 -2.66 -8.10
CA LYS A 63 3.79 -3.63 -9.03
C LYS A 63 4.47 -3.00 -10.25
N LEU A 64 4.44 -1.68 -10.40
CA LEU A 64 5.14 -1.02 -11.49
C LEU A 64 6.64 -0.92 -11.14
N ASP A 65 7.48 -1.70 -11.83
CA ASP A 65 8.94 -1.64 -11.74
C ASP A 65 9.52 -0.26 -12.10
N ARG A 66 8.74 0.57 -12.79
CA ARG A 66 9.02 1.99 -13.01
C ARG A 66 7.78 2.81 -12.70
N PRO A 67 7.93 3.94 -12.00
CA PRO A 67 6.84 4.89 -11.87
C PRO A 67 6.30 5.20 -13.28
N PRO A 68 4.97 5.31 -13.44
CA PRO A 68 4.41 5.68 -14.73
C PRO A 68 5.07 6.99 -15.17
N ASP A 69 5.36 7.11 -16.47
CA ASP A 69 5.95 8.31 -17.03
C ASP A 69 4.95 9.46 -16.83
N VAL A 70 5.14 10.23 -15.76
CA VAL A 70 4.27 11.36 -15.43
C VAL A 70 4.77 12.51 -16.29
N PRO A 71 3.94 13.07 -17.19
CA PRO A 71 4.35 14.21 -17.97
C PRO A 71 4.74 15.34 -17.00
N VAL A 72 5.93 15.90 -17.22
CA VAL A 72 6.44 17.01 -16.42
C VAL A 72 5.44 18.15 -16.49
N SER A 73 4.85 18.49 -15.35
CA SER A 73 3.94 19.63 -15.25
C SER A 73 4.76 20.90 -15.14
N GLN A 74 4.64 21.77 -16.15
CA GLN A 74 5.26 23.10 -16.16
C GLN A 74 4.87 23.94 -14.93
N GLU A 75 3.68 23.71 -14.38
CA GLU A 75 3.19 24.38 -13.18
C GLU A 75 3.96 23.91 -11.93
N ILE A 76 4.27 22.61 -11.82
CA ILE A 76 5.06 22.07 -10.71
C ILE A 76 6.51 22.58 -10.81
N GLU A 77 7.09 22.65 -11.99
CA GLU A 77 8.44 23.22 -12.18
C GLU A 77 8.51 24.70 -11.79
N ALA A 78 7.50 25.49 -12.17
CA ALA A 78 7.41 26.90 -11.77
C ALA A 78 7.36 27.04 -10.25
N LEU A 79 6.55 26.23 -9.57
CA LEU A 79 6.44 26.22 -8.11
C LEU A 79 7.75 25.78 -7.42
N LEU A 80 8.42 24.74 -7.93
CA LEU A 80 9.71 24.28 -7.38
C LEU A 80 10.82 25.32 -7.55
N LYS A 81 10.80 26.06 -8.66
CA LYS A 81 11.71 27.17 -8.92
C LYS A 81 11.47 28.34 -7.96
N ASP A 82 10.22 28.67 -7.68
CA ASP A 82 9.85 29.72 -6.73
C ASP A 82 10.22 29.35 -5.28
N LEU A 83 10.19 28.05 -4.95
CA LEU A 83 10.61 27.52 -3.65
C LEU A 83 12.13 27.37 -3.51
N GLY A 84 12.92 27.68 -4.55
CA GLY A 84 14.38 27.53 -4.53
C GLY A 84 14.85 26.08 -4.46
N GLN A 85 13.99 25.13 -4.82
CA GLN A 85 14.26 23.67 -4.77
C GLN A 85 14.78 23.12 -6.11
N ALA A 86 14.93 23.96 -7.14
CA ALA A 86 15.50 23.56 -8.42
C ALA A 86 17.03 23.54 -8.36
N THR A 87 17.63 22.35 -8.38
CA THR A 87 19.03 22.12 -8.79
C THR A 87 19.11 21.86 -10.28
#